data_AF-A0A2T2ZUM1-F1
#
_entry.id   AF-A0A2T2ZUM1-F1
#
_cell.length_a   1.000
_cell.length_b   1.000
_cell.length_c   1.000
_cell.angle_alpha   90.00
_cell.angle_beta   90.00
_cell.angle_gamma   90.00
#
_symmetry.space_group_name_H-M   'P 1'
#
loop_
_entity.id
_entity.type
_entity.pdbx_description
1 polymer ?
#
loop_
_entity_poly.entity_id
_entity_poly.type
_entity_poly.pdbx_seq_one_letter_code
_entity_poly.pdbx_strand_id
1 'polypeptide(L)'
;MSASSDLVTKEIVVVPTPFHGKKKAFAFSAKGDSGSIVFDKRGAIVGMVVASNSPAGSGLHDYTEADVTFVSPIQWVLDDIQKTTGL
;
A
#
# COMPACT_ATOMS: atom_id res chain seq x y z
N MET A 1 13.79 27.26 -7.74
CA MET A 1 12.64 26.37 -7.47
C MET A 1 12.92 25.68 -6.15
N SER A 2 12.19 26.05 -5.08
CA SER A 2 12.37 25.47 -3.75
C SER A 2 11.58 24.15 -3.71
N ALA A 3 12.27 23.03 -3.47
CA ALA A 3 11.62 21.75 -3.19
C ALA A 3 11.05 21.83 -1.77
N SER A 4 9.73 21.74 -1.66
CA SER A 4 9.01 21.73 -0.38
C SER A 4 9.48 20.54 0.46
N SER A 5 10.12 20.81 1.59
CA SER A 5 10.81 19.87 2.48
C SER A 5 9.89 18.97 3.33
N ASP A 6 8.60 18.86 2.99
CA ASP A 6 7.60 18.17 3.81
C ASP A 6 6.99 16.93 3.11
N LEU A 7 7.60 16.48 2.02
CA LEU A 7 7.08 15.33 1.27
C LEU A 7 7.61 14.03 1.88
N VAL A 8 6.85 13.49 2.85
CA VAL A 8 7.25 12.31 3.65
C VAL A 8 7.15 11.00 2.85
N THR A 9 6.22 10.91 1.90
CA THR A 9 6.17 9.86 0.85
C THR A 9 5.21 10.28 -0.27
N LYS A 10 5.45 9.80 -1.48
CA LYS A 10 4.53 9.98 -2.63
C LYS A 10 3.65 8.74 -2.89
N GLU A 11 3.80 7.70 -2.08
CA GLU A 11 3.06 6.44 -2.20
C GLU A 11 1.72 6.49 -1.45
N ILE A 12 0.81 5.58 -1.80
CA ILE A 12 -0.40 5.34 -1.02
C ILE A 12 0.00 4.47 0.19
N VAL A 13 -0.30 4.98 1.39
CA VAL A 13 -0.06 4.28 2.65
C VAL A 13 -1.37 3.67 3.13
N VAL A 14 -1.42 2.34 3.21
CA VAL A 14 -2.59 1.60 3.70
C VAL A 14 -2.34 1.16 5.14
N VAL A 15 -3.20 1.64 6.04
CA VAL A 15 -3.19 1.29 7.46
C VAL A 15 -4.47 0.54 7.79
N PRO A 16 -4.43 -0.77 8.09
CA PRO A 16 -5.62 -1.52 8.43
C PRO A 16 -6.10 -1.10 9.83
N THR A 17 -7.34 -0.64 9.90
CA THR A 17 -7.98 -0.30 11.18
C THR A 17 -8.75 -1.51 11.74
N PRO A 18 -8.81 -1.66 13.07
CA PRO A 18 -9.60 -2.73 13.68
C PRO A 18 -11.08 -2.56 13.31
N PHE A 19 -11.70 -3.63 12.81
CA PHE A 19 -13.14 -3.64 12.55
C PHE A 19 -13.92 -3.75 13.87
N HIS A 20 -14.96 -2.92 14.02
CA HIS A 20 -15.98 -2.90 15.08
C HIS A 20 -15.81 -3.95 16.21
N GLY A 21 -15.34 -3.50 17.38
CA GLY A 21 -15.28 -4.29 18.60
C GLY A 21 -14.11 -5.28 18.69
N LYS A 22 -13.30 -5.45 17.65
CA LYS A 22 -12.09 -6.28 17.71
C LYS A 22 -10.88 -5.46 18.15
N LYS A 23 -10.09 -6.05 19.05
CA LYS A 23 -8.78 -5.52 19.48
C LYS A 23 -7.65 -5.84 18.50
N LYS A 24 -7.92 -6.39 17.30
CA LYS A 24 -6.93 -6.78 16.29
C LYS A 24 -7.45 -6.50 14.88
N ALA A 25 -6.59 -5.99 14.02
CA ALA A 25 -6.79 -5.95 12.57
C ALA A 25 -5.95 -7.06 11.94
N PHE A 26 -6.48 -7.61 10.85
CA PHE A 26 -5.70 -8.45 9.97
C PHE A 26 -4.77 -7.57 9.15
N ALA A 27 -3.59 -8.09 8.83
CA ALA A 27 -2.68 -7.39 7.96
C ALA A 27 -3.33 -7.13 6.59
N PHE A 28 -3.07 -5.97 6.00
CA PHE A 28 -3.60 -5.67 4.67
C PHE A 28 -2.87 -6.46 3.56
N SER A 29 -1.57 -6.67 3.73
CA SER A 29 -0.74 -7.51 2.86
C SER A 29 0.23 -8.36 3.67
N ALA A 30 0.78 -9.40 3.05
CA ALA A 30 1.79 -10.27 3.63
C ALA A 30 2.91 -10.59 2.62
N LYS A 31 3.95 -11.27 3.11
CA LYS A 31 5.03 -11.77 2.25
C LYS A 31 4.46 -12.61 1.10
N GLY A 32 4.74 -12.18 -0.12
CA GLY A 32 4.23 -12.81 -1.34
C GLY A 32 3.23 -11.95 -2.11
N ASP A 33 2.65 -10.92 -1.48
CA ASP A 33 1.65 -10.06 -2.12
C ASP A 33 2.26 -8.92 -2.96
N SER A 34 3.58 -8.77 -3.03
CA SER A 34 4.25 -7.80 -3.89
C SER A 34 3.80 -7.96 -5.35
N GLY A 35 3.40 -6.85 -5.98
CA GLY A 35 2.82 -6.85 -7.34
C GLY A 35 1.30 -7.03 -7.38
N SER A 36 0.64 -7.30 -6.24
CA SER A 36 -0.83 -7.36 -6.18
C SER A 36 -1.47 -6.02 -6.49
N ILE A 37 -2.62 -6.06 -7.16
CA ILE A 37 -3.39 -4.89 -7.54
C ILE A 37 -4.38 -4.51 -6.45
N VAL A 38 -4.40 -3.23 -6.08
CA VAL A 38 -5.34 -2.68 -5.10
C VAL A 38 -6.50 -2.02 -5.84
N PHE A 39 -7.72 -2.39 -5.44
CA PHE A 39 -8.96 -1.82 -5.93
C PHE A 39 -9.61 -0.93 -4.87
N ASP A 40 -10.27 0.15 -5.32
CA ASP A 40 -11.20 0.89 -4.47
C ASP A 40 -12.56 0.17 -4.37
N LYS A 41 -13.45 0.70 -3.52
CA LYS A 41 -14.81 0.17 -3.33
C LYS A 41 -15.72 0.25 -4.58
N ARG A 42 -15.28 0.92 -5.64
CA ARG A 42 -16.00 1.06 -6.92
C ARG A 42 -15.44 0.11 -7.98
N GLY A 43 -14.39 -0.65 -7.65
CA GLY A 43 -13.70 -1.55 -8.59
C GLY A 43 -12.66 -0.85 -9.46
N ALA A 44 -12.28 0.40 -9.16
CA ALA A 44 -11.19 1.07 -9.86
C ALA A 44 -9.84 0.60 -9.31
N ILE A 45 -8.87 0.36 -10.20
CA ILE A 45 -7.48 0.11 -9.80
C ILE A 45 -6.91 1.42 -9.25
N VAL A 46 -6.35 1.39 -8.04
CA VAL A 46 -5.74 2.57 -7.41
C VAL A 46 -4.23 2.45 -7.26
N GLY A 47 -3.70 1.22 -7.25
CA GLY A 47 -2.27 1.03 -7.14
C GLY A 47 -1.84 -0.43 -7.09
N MET A 48 -0.55 -0.61 -6.85
CA MET A 48 0.12 -1.90 -6.76
C MET A 48 0.91 -1.99 -5.45
N VAL A 49 0.78 -3.11 -4.74
CA VAL A 49 1.51 -3.38 -3.50
C VAL A 49 3.00 -3.52 -3.81
N VAL A 50 3.84 -2.79 -3.08
CA VAL A 50 5.30 -2.84 -3.24
C VAL A 50 6.00 -3.38 -2.01
N ALA A 51 5.58 -2.91 -0.83
CA ALA A 51 6.21 -3.28 0.44
C ALA A 51 5.21 -3.23 1.60
N SER A 52 5.53 -3.91 2.69
CA SER A 52 4.87 -3.73 3.98
C SER A 52 5.86 -3.94 5.12
N ASN A 53 5.50 -3.46 6.31
CA ASN A 53 6.26 -3.71 7.53
C ASN A 53 5.73 -4.93 8.32
N SER A 54 4.79 -5.70 7.75
CA SER A 54 4.21 -6.87 8.39
C SER A 54 5.24 -8.02 8.48
N PRO A 55 5.65 -8.48 9.68
CA PRO A 55 6.51 -9.65 9.81
C PRO A 55 5.89 -10.89 9.17
N ALA A 56 6.78 -11.69 8.58
CA ALA A 56 6.40 -12.88 7.84
C ALA A 56 5.65 -13.89 8.74
N GLY A 57 4.46 -14.32 8.31
CA GLY A 57 3.79 -15.51 8.83
C GLY A 57 2.74 -15.33 9.92
N SER A 58 2.45 -14.10 10.38
CA SER A 58 1.38 -13.86 11.35
C SER A 58 0.29 -13.00 10.75
N GLY A 59 -0.74 -13.61 10.17
CA GLY A 59 -1.98 -12.93 9.77
C GLY A 59 -2.74 -12.26 10.92
N LEU A 60 -2.14 -12.13 12.11
CA LEU A 60 -2.70 -11.50 13.28
C LEU A 60 -1.61 -10.65 13.96
N HIS A 61 -1.75 -9.32 13.91
CA HIS A 61 -0.83 -8.40 14.58
C HIS A 61 -1.36 -7.92 15.93
N ASP A 62 -0.47 -7.85 16.92
CA ASP A 62 -0.70 -7.17 18.19
C ASP A 62 -0.21 -5.71 18.07
N TYR A 63 -1.01 -4.75 18.55
CA TYR A 63 -0.94 -3.33 18.21
C TYR A 63 0.20 -2.53 18.85
N THR A 64 1.37 -3.13 19.10
CA THR A 64 2.51 -2.33 19.58
C THR A 64 3.08 -1.44 18.48
N GLU A 65 2.89 -1.82 17.20
CA GLU A 65 3.28 -1.04 16.02
C GLU A 65 2.14 -1.06 14.97
N ALA A 66 1.98 0.04 14.23
CA ALA A 66 1.01 0.10 13.15
C ALA A 66 1.46 -0.80 11.98
N ASP A 67 0.59 -1.70 11.54
CA ASP A 67 0.79 -2.41 10.26
C ASP A 67 0.59 -1.42 9.11
N VAL A 68 1.53 -1.40 8.18
CA VAL A 68 1.59 -0.45 7.08
C VAL A 68 1.94 -1.20 5.80
N THR A 69 1.09 -1.03 4.78
CA THR A 69 1.39 -1.44 3.41
C THR A 69 1.62 -0.21 2.53
N PHE A 70 2.69 -0.25 1.74
CA PHE A 70 3.03 0.75 0.74
C PHE A 70 2.56 0.31 -0.64
N VAL A 71 1.83 1.21 -1.29
CA VAL A 71 1.20 0.98 -2.58
C VAL A 71 1.63 2.07 -3.55
N SER A 72 2.24 1.67 -4.67
CA SER A 72 2.54 2.59 -5.76
C SER A 72 1.25 3.00 -6.46
N PRO A 73 0.97 4.32 -6.62
CA PRO A 73 -0.17 4.79 -7.39
C PRO A 73 -0.17 4.21 -8.81
N ILE A 74 -1.30 3.67 -9.26
CA ILE A 74 -1.35 3.00 -10.58
C ILE A 74 -0.98 3.95 -11.72
N GLN A 75 -1.34 5.24 -11.60
CA GLN A 75 -1.03 6.23 -12.62
C GLN A 75 0.47 6.33 -12.87
N TRP A 76 1.31 6.18 -11.85
CA TRP A 76 2.75 6.23 -12.01
C TRP A 76 3.27 5.04 -12.82
N VAL A 77 2.72 3.86 -12.57
CA VAL A 77 3.05 2.66 -13.35
C VAL A 77 2.64 2.84 -14.80
N LEU A 78 1.44 3.40 -15.04
CA LEU A 78 0.96 3.66 -16.40
C LEU A 78 1.80 4.72 -17.12
N ASP A 79 2.16 5.81 -16.43
CA ASP A 79 3.01 6.87 -16.97
C ASP A 79 4.40 6.33 -17.33
N ASP A 80 4.99 5.48 -16.48
CA ASP A 80 6.28 4.85 -16.74
C ASP A 80 6.20 3.84 -17.90
N ILE A 81 5.12 3.06 -18.02
CA ILE A 81 4.87 2.18 -19.17
C ILE A 81 4.80 3.02 -20.45
N GLN A 82 3.98 4.06 -20.47
CA GLN A 82 3.83 4.94 -21.63
C GLN A 82 5.15 5.59 -22.03
N LYS A 83 5.91 6.08 -21.04
CA LYS A 83 7.21 6.72 -21.26
C LYS A 83 8.27 5.74 -21.77
N THR A 84 8.26 4.51 -21.27
CA THR A 84 9.26 3.49 -21.60
C THR A 84 8.96 2.78 -22.91
N THR A 85 7.69 2.50 -23.17
CA THR A 85 7.25 1.64 -24.29
C THR A 85 6.61 2.41 -25.44
N GLY A 86 6.16 3.65 -25.21
CA GLY A 86 5.41 4.44 -26.20
C GLY A 86 3.95 4.01 -26.39
N LEU A 87 3.47 3.02 -25.61
CA LEU A 87 2.07 2.57 -25.59
C LEU A 87 1.15 3.51 -24.84
#